data_AF-A0A3P8JN10-F1
#
_entry.id   AF-A0A3P8JN10-F1
#
_cell.length_a   1.000
_cell.length_b   1.000
_cell.length_c   1.000
_cell.angle_alpha   90.00
_cell.angle_beta   90.00
_cell.angle_gamma   90.00
#
_symmetry.space_group_name_H-M   'P 1'
#
loop_
_entity.id
_entity.type
_entity.pdbx_description
1 polymer ?
#
loop_
_entity_poly.entity_id
_entity_poly.type
_entity_poly.pdbx_seq_one_letter_code
_entity_poly.pdbx_strand_id
1 'polypeptide(L)'
;MQIAADAAEAGIRGFSEQETTVGIARYAPFNALALLVGSQSGRPGVLTQCSVEEATELELGMRGFTSYAETVSVYGTEAVFTDGDDTPWSKAFLASAYASRGLKMRYTSGTGSEALMGYSESKSMLYLESRCIFITKGAGVQGLQNGAVSCIGMTGAVPSGIRAVLAENLIASMLDLEVASANDQTFSHSDIRRTARTLMQMLPGTDFIFSGYSAVPNYDNMFAGSNFDAEDFDDYNILQRDLMVDGGLRPVSEEETIAIRNKAARAVQAVFRELGLPAVTDEEVTAATYAHGSKDMPPRNVVEDLGAVEEMMKRNITGLDIVKALSVNGFDDVADNILNMLRQRVTGIICKPPRSSTVI
;
A
#
# COMPACT_ATOMS: atom_id res chain seq x y z
N MET A 1 3.97 7.15 -15.01
CA MET A 1 5.06 6.36 -15.61
C MET A 1 5.92 5.70 -14.55
N GLN A 2 6.64 6.48 -13.75
CA GLN A 2 7.46 5.96 -12.64
C GLN A 2 6.73 4.94 -11.76
N ILE A 3 5.53 5.27 -11.25
CA ILE A 3 4.71 4.36 -10.42
C ILE A 3 4.58 2.95 -11.04
N ALA A 4 4.37 2.86 -12.35
CA ALA A 4 4.20 1.56 -13.01
C ALA A 4 5.51 0.77 -13.07
N ALA A 5 6.63 1.45 -13.31
CA ALA A 5 7.96 0.84 -13.33
C ALA A 5 8.35 0.36 -11.92
N ASP A 6 8.21 1.23 -10.91
CA ASP A 6 8.52 0.91 -9.52
C ASP A 6 7.64 -0.23 -8.99
N ALA A 7 6.36 -0.24 -9.34
CA ALA A 7 5.44 -1.32 -8.98
C ALA A 7 5.84 -2.68 -9.60
N ALA A 8 6.36 -2.66 -10.83
CA ALA A 8 6.82 -3.87 -11.49
C ALA A 8 8.11 -4.42 -10.86
N GLU A 9 9.05 -3.54 -10.55
CA GLU A 9 10.25 -3.89 -9.79
C GLU A 9 9.90 -4.43 -8.40
N ALA A 10 9.03 -3.74 -7.65
CA ALA A 10 8.54 -4.20 -6.36
C ALA A 10 7.91 -5.60 -6.46
N GLY A 11 7.14 -5.86 -7.53
CA GLY A 11 6.54 -7.17 -7.78
C GLY A 11 7.58 -8.29 -7.89
N ILE A 12 8.65 -8.07 -8.66
CA ILE A 12 9.71 -9.08 -8.81
C ILE A 12 10.60 -9.19 -7.56
N ARG A 13 10.75 -8.13 -6.76
CA ARG A 13 11.48 -8.14 -5.48
C ARG A 13 10.79 -8.94 -4.39
N GLY A 14 9.48 -9.17 -4.49
CA GLY A 14 8.76 -10.13 -3.64
C GLY A 14 7.48 -9.60 -2.97
N PHE A 15 7.22 -8.30 -3.04
CA PHE A 15 6.07 -7.69 -2.37
C PHE A 15 4.74 -8.32 -2.83
N SER A 16 3.91 -8.72 -1.86
CA SER A 16 2.56 -9.26 -2.09
C SER A 16 1.47 -8.22 -2.13
N GLU A 17 1.67 -7.12 -1.44
CA GLU A 17 0.80 -5.96 -1.49
C GLU A 17 1.65 -4.72 -1.80
N GLN A 18 1.10 -3.80 -2.57
CA GLN A 18 1.71 -2.53 -2.90
C GLN A 18 0.69 -1.41 -2.71
N GLU A 19 1.17 -0.26 -2.25
CA GLU A 19 0.35 0.87 -1.89
C GLU A 19 0.87 2.12 -2.62
N THR A 20 -0.05 2.97 -3.06
CA THR A 20 0.27 4.32 -3.51
C THR A 20 -0.61 5.33 -2.79
N THR A 21 -0.13 6.55 -2.62
CA THR A 21 -0.95 7.72 -2.33
C THR A 21 -0.59 8.85 -3.30
N VAL A 22 -1.03 10.07 -3.02
CA VAL A 22 -0.94 11.22 -3.91
C VAL A 22 -0.50 12.47 -3.18
N GLY A 23 0.40 13.25 -3.81
CA GLY A 23 0.66 14.63 -3.38
C GLY A 23 -0.46 15.60 -3.79
N ILE A 24 -1.25 15.23 -4.81
CA ILE A 24 -2.41 16.00 -5.28
C ILE A 24 -3.58 15.03 -5.41
N ALA A 25 -4.61 15.19 -4.57
CA ALA A 25 -5.77 14.29 -4.47
C ALA A 25 -6.34 13.83 -5.83
N ARG A 26 -6.45 14.77 -6.78
CA ARG A 26 -7.01 14.54 -8.11
C ARG A 26 -6.21 13.54 -8.98
N TYR A 27 -4.98 13.19 -8.62
CA TYR A 27 -4.21 12.17 -9.35
C TYR A 27 -4.57 10.73 -8.97
N ALA A 28 -5.37 10.50 -7.92
CA ALA A 28 -5.57 9.17 -7.34
C ALA A 28 -6.00 8.10 -8.38
N PRO A 29 -6.91 8.39 -9.33
CA PRO A 29 -7.23 7.43 -10.39
C PRO A 29 -6.04 7.01 -11.27
N PHE A 30 -5.16 7.95 -11.65
CA PHE A 30 -3.96 7.62 -12.45
C PHE A 30 -2.91 6.87 -11.62
N ASN A 31 -2.73 7.22 -10.35
CA ASN A 31 -1.83 6.51 -9.46
C ASN A 31 -2.30 5.06 -9.25
N ALA A 32 -3.58 4.86 -8.94
CA ALA A 32 -4.19 3.53 -8.80
C ALA A 32 -4.07 2.70 -10.09
N LEU A 33 -4.39 3.29 -11.24
CA LEU A 33 -4.24 2.64 -12.55
C LEU A 33 -2.79 2.25 -12.82
N ALA A 34 -1.84 3.16 -12.63
CA ALA A 34 -0.43 2.90 -12.89
C ALA A 34 0.13 1.81 -11.97
N LEU A 35 -0.23 1.83 -10.68
CA LEU A 35 0.15 0.83 -9.70
C LEU A 35 -0.44 -0.55 -10.06
N LEU A 36 -1.72 -0.60 -10.43
CA LEU A 36 -2.39 -1.83 -10.86
C LEU A 36 -1.70 -2.45 -12.09
N VAL A 37 -1.46 -1.66 -13.14
CA VAL A 37 -0.81 -2.17 -14.36
C VAL A 37 0.64 -2.59 -14.08
N GLY A 38 1.38 -1.78 -13.32
CA GLY A 38 2.78 -2.07 -12.98
C GLY A 38 2.93 -3.33 -12.14
N SER A 39 2.16 -3.47 -11.06
CA SER A 39 2.17 -4.65 -10.19
C SER A 39 1.89 -5.95 -10.96
N GLN A 40 0.88 -5.93 -11.85
CA GLN A 40 0.53 -7.09 -12.68
C GLN A 40 1.50 -7.35 -13.83
N SER A 41 2.33 -6.36 -14.18
CA SER A 41 3.45 -6.54 -15.10
C SER A 41 4.65 -7.19 -14.40
N GLY A 42 4.88 -6.87 -13.13
CA GLY A 42 5.96 -7.40 -12.30
C GLY A 42 5.71 -8.83 -11.83
N ARG A 43 4.67 -9.01 -11.00
CA ARG A 43 4.28 -10.32 -10.47
C ARG A 43 2.76 -10.45 -10.47
N PRO A 44 2.19 -11.35 -11.29
CA PRO A 44 0.75 -11.60 -11.29
C PRO A 44 0.24 -11.97 -9.90
N GLY A 45 -0.88 -11.39 -9.47
CA GLY A 45 -1.47 -11.67 -8.16
C GLY A 45 -1.11 -10.69 -7.05
N VAL A 46 -0.18 -9.75 -7.29
CA VAL A 46 0.11 -8.69 -6.32
C VAL A 46 -1.13 -7.82 -6.10
N LEU A 47 -1.47 -7.56 -4.84
CA LEU A 47 -2.58 -6.70 -4.47
C LEU A 47 -2.12 -5.23 -4.46
N THR A 48 -2.96 -4.36 -4.98
CA THR A 48 -2.74 -2.91 -5.01
C THR A 48 -3.86 -2.14 -4.32
N GLN A 49 -3.51 -1.06 -3.64
CA GLN A 49 -4.42 -0.08 -3.05
C GLN A 49 -4.00 1.36 -3.39
N CYS A 50 -4.90 2.32 -3.21
CA CYS A 50 -4.61 3.73 -3.40
C CYS A 50 -5.22 4.54 -2.26
N SER A 51 -4.38 4.89 -1.29
CA SER A 51 -4.76 5.40 0.02
C SER A 51 -5.10 6.88 -0.04
N VAL A 52 -6.38 7.20 0.08
CA VAL A 52 -6.93 8.55 -0.03
C VAL A 52 -8.13 8.73 0.92
N GLU A 53 -8.91 9.79 0.76
CA GLU A 53 -10.16 9.95 1.49
C GLU A 53 -11.11 8.75 1.24
N GLU A 54 -11.81 8.33 2.28
CA GLU A 54 -12.48 7.03 2.39
C GLU A 54 -13.56 6.78 1.32
N ALA A 55 -14.40 7.78 1.03
CA ALA A 55 -15.42 7.66 -0.01
C ALA A 55 -14.78 7.62 -1.41
N THR A 56 -13.74 8.43 -1.63
CA THR A 56 -12.95 8.44 -2.87
C THR A 56 -12.25 7.08 -3.09
N GLU A 57 -11.64 6.51 -2.05
CA GLU A 57 -10.96 5.22 -2.12
C GLU A 57 -11.94 4.07 -2.40
N LEU A 58 -13.10 4.09 -1.75
CA LEU A 58 -14.17 3.13 -2.04
C LEU A 58 -14.65 3.25 -3.48
N GLU A 59 -14.77 4.47 -4.03
CA GLU A 59 -15.14 4.67 -5.42
C GLU A 59 -14.10 4.09 -6.39
N LEU A 60 -12.81 4.30 -6.14
CA LEU A 60 -11.71 3.67 -6.91
C LEU A 60 -11.80 2.14 -6.85
N GLY A 61 -12.09 1.61 -5.65
CA GLY A 61 -12.37 0.20 -5.42
C GLY A 61 -13.54 -0.30 -6.26
N MET A 62 -14.70 0.35 -6.18
CA MET A 62 -15.90 -0.01 -6.95
C MET A 62 -15.66 0.01 -8.46
N ARG A 63 -14.87 0.98 -8.95
CA ARG A 63 -14.51 1.11 -10.37
C ARG A 63 -13.48 0.09 -10.85
N GLY A 64 -12.83 -0.65 -9.95
CA GLY A 64 -11.87 -1.68 -10.37
C GLY A 64 -10.43 -1.22 -10.52
N PHE A 65 -10.06 -0.06 -9.94
CA PHE A 65 -8.69 0.45 -10.04
C PHE A 65 -7.76 -0.04 -8.92
N THR A 66 -8.32 -0.51 -7.81
CA THR A 66 -7.59 -1.15 -6.71
C THR A 66 -8.07 -2.59 -6.53
N SER A 67 -7.35 -3.39 -5.76
CA SER A 67 -7.73 -4.77 -5.42
C SER A 67 -8.05 -4.98 -3.94
N TYR A 68 -7.59 -4.05 -3.10
CA TYR A 68 -7.92 -3.97 -1.68
C TYR A 68 -7.83 -2.52 -1.17
N ALA A 69 -8.15 -2.31 0.11
CA ALA A 69 -7.96 -1.06 0.85
C ALA A 69 -7.46 -1.34 2.28
N GLU A 70 -6.60 -0.49 2.83
CA GLU A 70 -5.99 -0.67 4.16
C GLU A 70 -6.12 0.57 5.05
N THR A 71 -6.00 1.76 4.48
CA THR A 71 -6.04 3.05 5.22
C THR A 71 -7.43 3.44 5.72
N VAL A 72 -8.31 2.45 5.91
CA VAL A 72 -9.64 2.60 6.49
C VAL A 72 -9.51 2.79 8.00
N SER A 73 -9.35 4.03 8.43
CA SER A 73 -8.74 4.35 9.73
C SER A 73 -9.70 4.23 10.93
N VAL A 74 -9.22 3.77 12.09
CA VAL A 74 -10.00 3.77 13.35
C VAL A 74 -9.19 4.35 14.51
N TYR A 75 -9.89 4.97 15.48
CA TYR A 75 -9.25 5.76 16.54
C TYR A 75 -9.76 5.40 17.95
N GLY A 76 -8.92 5.64 18.94
CA GLY A 76 -9.13 5.21 20.33
C GLY A 76 -9.96 6.16 21.17
N THR A 77 -10.34 7.33 20.67
CA THR A 77 -11.23 8.30 21.38
C THR A 77 -12.27 8.86 20.42
N GLU A 78 -13.43 9.26 20.96
CA GLU A 78 -14.55 9.74 20.12
C GLU A 78 -14.22 11.08 19.44
N ALA A 79 -13.50 11.97 20.13
CA ALA A 79 -13.08 13.25 19.57
C ALA A 79 -12.16 13.06 18.36
N VAL A 80 -11.19 12.15 18.46
CA VAL A 80 -10.28 11.85 17.34
C VAL A 80 -10.99 11.09 16.23
N PHE A 81 -11.94 10.21 16.55
CA PHE A 81 -12.81 9.60 15.53
C PHE A 81 -13.57 10.65 14.73
N THR A 82 -14.12 11.65 15.41
CA THR A 82 -14.86 12.76 14.80
C THR A 82 -13.97 13.62 13.90
N ASP A 83 -12.76 13.95 14.36
CA ASP A 83 -11.77 14.69 13.53
C ASP A 83 -11.26 13.85 12.35
N GLY A 84 -11.28 12.52 12.47
CA GLY A 84 -11.09 11.56 11.39
C GLY A 84 -12.30 11.38 10.46
N ASP A 85 -13.33 12.23 10.61
CA ASP A 85 -14.59 12.27 9.86
C ASP A 85 -15.43 10.97 9.91
N ASP A 86 -15.35 10.24 11.03
CA ASP A 86 -15.96 8.94 11.14
C ASP A 86 -16.44 8.57 12.55
N THR A 87 -17.16 7.46 12.62
CA THR A 87 -17.61 6.80 13.85
C THR A 87 -17.32 5.30 13.73
N PRO A 88 -17.33 4.54 14.84
CA PRO A 88 -17.26 3.09 14.76
C PRO A 88 -18.33 2.46 13.84
N TRP A 89 -19.52 3.07 13.75
CA TRP A 89 -20.60 2.58 12.87
C TRP A 89 -20.39 2.91 11.40
N SER A 90 -19.96 4.12 11.06
CA SER A 90 -19.66 4.48 9.66
C SER A 90 -18.51 3.64 9.12
N LYS A 91 -17.46 3.40 9.94
CA LYS A 91 -16.37 2.48 9.58
C LYS A 91 -16.84 1.04 9.42
N ALA A 92 -17.66 0.52 10.33
CA ALA A 92 -18.18 -0.85 10.22
C ALA A 92 -19.05 -1.02 8.96
N PHE A 93 -19.85 0.00 8.63
CA PHE A 93 -20.61 0.04 7.39
C PHE A 93 -19.69 0.09 6.16
N LEU A 94 -18.64 0.91 6.20
CA LEU A 94 -17.65 1.02 5.12
C LEU A 94 -16.91 -0.31 4.88
N ALA A 95 -16.48 -0.98 5.94
CA ALA A 95 -15.90 -2.32 5.84
C ALA A 95 -16.87 -3.31 5.16
N SER A 96 -18.15 -3.26 5.54
CA SER A 96 -19.19 -4.06 4.89
C SER A 96 -19.44 -3.65 3.43
N ALA A 97 -19.27 -2.38 3.08
CA ALA A 97 -19.42 -1.88 1.71
C ALA A 97 -18.30 -2.41 0.80
N TYR A 98 -17.06 -2.44 1.26
CA TYR A 98 -15.95 -3.11 0.57
C TYR A 98 -16.24 -4.61 0.41
N ALA A 99 -16.59 -5.29 1.50
CA ALA A 99 -16.89 -6.73 1.49
C ALA A 99 -18.05 -7.07 0.54
N SER A 100 -19.10 -6.24 0.46
CA SER A 100 -20.23 -6.46 -0.44
C SER A 100 -19.86 -6.29 -1.92
N ARG A 101 -18.67 -5.76 -2.23
CA ARG A 101 -18.10 -5.68 -3.58
C ARG A 101 -16.97 -6.70 -3.78
N GLY A 102 -16.81 -7.63 -2.83
CA GLY A 102 -15.77 -8.66 -2.85
C GLY A 102 -14.36 -8.09 -2.73
N LEU A 103 -14.21 -6.87 -2.22
CA LEU A 103 -12.92 -6.24 -2.02
C LEU A 103 -12.34 -6.69 -0.68
N LYS A 104 -11.07 -7.14 -0.70
CA LYS A 104 -10.30 -7.29 0.52
C LYS A 104 -10.16 -5.91 1.15
N MET A 105 -10.25 -5.84 2.46
CA MET A 105 -9.87 -4.63 3.17
C MET A 105 -9.37 -4.98 4.56
N ARG A 106 -8.62 -4.06 5.16
CA ARG A 106 -8.33 -4.04 6.59
C ARG A 106 -8.49 -2.63 7.12
N TYR A 107 -8.56 -2.49 8.44
CA TYR A 107 -8.46 -1.16 9.05
C TYR A 107 -7.01 -0.76 9.22
N THR A 108 -6.80 0.53 9.48
CA THR A 108 -5.54 1.07 9.99
C THR A 108 -5.77 1.73 11.35
N SER A 109 -4.90 1.44 12.31
CA SER A 109 -4.77 2.18 13.56
C SER A 109 -3.29 2.30 13.92
N GLY A 110 -2.97 2.74 15.13
CA GLY A 110 -1.59 2.82 15.57
C GLY A 110 -1.45 3.68 16.81
N THR A 111 -0.58 3.25 17.73
CA THR A 111 -0.23 4.08 18.88
C THR A 111 0.23 5.49 18.47
N GLY A 112 -0.30 6.49 19.16
CA GLY A 112 0.14 7.88 19.04
C GLY A 112 -0.80 8.79 18.25
N SER A 113 -1.74 8.23 17.49
CA SER A 113 -2.71 9.02 16.69
C SER A 113 -3.52 9.99 17.56
N GLU A 114 -4.06 9.54 18.68
CA GLU A 114 -4.91 10.39 19.52
C GLU A 114 -4.12 11.47 20.25
N ALA A 115 -2.84 11.19 20.54
CA ALA A 115 -1.93 12.17 21.13
C ALA A 115 -1.51 13.23 20.10
N LEU A 116 -1.25 12.82 18.85
CA LEU A 116 -0.94 13.71 17.74
C LEU A 116 -2.13 14.62 17.39
N MET A 117 -3.34 14.06 17.37
CA MET A 117 -4.58 14.76 17.07
C MET A 117 -5.17 15.51 18.27
N GLY A 118 -4.50 15.50 19.43
CA GLY A 118 -4.78 16.41 20.55
C GLY A 118 -5.81 15.94 21.58
N TYR A 119 -6.39 14.75 21.43
CA TYR A 119 -7.45 14.24 22.31
C TYR A 119 -7.19 12.81 22.83
N SER A 120 -6.14 12.64 23.63
CA SER A 120 -5.74 11.35 24.21
C SER A 120 -6.52 10.92 25.47
N GLU A 121 -7.44 11.75 25.96
CA GLU A 121 -8.22 11.49 27.20
C GLU A 121 -7.36 11.10 28.43
N SER A 122 -6.11 11.58 28.48
CA SER A 122 -5.14 11.22 29.53
C SER A 122 -4.91 9.70 29.65
N LYS A 123 -4.88 9.00 28.52
CA LYS A 123 -4.58 7.56 28.45
C LYS A 123 -3.25 7.33 27.75
N SER A 124 -2.61 6.21 28.07
CA SER A 124 -1.42 5.77 27.34
C SER A 124 -1.77 5.41 25.90
N MET A 125 -0.85 5.64 24.97
CA MET A 125 -1.04 5.29 23.56
C MET A 125 -1.45 3.82 23.38
N LEU A 126 -0.78 2.88 24.05
CA LEU A 126 -1.07 1.44 23.92
C LEU A 126 -2.49 1.06 24.42
N TYR A 127 -3.02 1.78 25.40
CA TYR A 127 -4.41 1.56 25.85
C TYR A 127 -5.41 2.02 24.77
N LEU A 128 -5.18 3.19 24.17
CA LEU A 128 -6.04 3.71 23.11
C LEU A 128 -5.97 2.84 21.87
N GLU A 129 -4.77 2.43 21.48
CA GLU A 129 -4.58 1.47 20.40
C GLU A 129 -5.25 0.13 20.69
N SER A 130 -5.23 -0.35 21.93
CA SER A 130 -6.00 -1.54 22.28
C SER A 130 -7.50 -1.35 22.00
N ARG A 131 -8.09 -0.16 22.24
CA ARG A 131 -9.48 0.13 21.85
C ARG A 131 -9.65 0.03 20.33
N CYS A 132 -8.75 0.59 19.53
CA CYS A 132 -8.76 0.49 18.07
C CYS A 132 -8.76 -0.96 17.58
N ILE A 133 -7.91 -1.80 18.16
CA ILE A 133 -7.85 -3.23 17.84
C ILE A 133 -9.18 -3.92 18.15
N PHE A 134 -9.80 -3.63 19.30
CA PHE A 134 -11.11 -4.18 19.65
C PHE A 134 -12.24 -3.63 18.77
N ILE A 135 -12.16 -2.39 18.30
CA ILE A 135 -13.10 -1.83 17.30
C ILE A 135 -12.97 -2.60 15.99
N THR A 136 -11.75 -2.84 15.53
CA THR A 136 -11.46 -3.64 14.32
C THR A 136 -12.06 -5.04 14.43
N LYS A 137 -11.80 -5.73 15.55
CA LYS A 137 -12.37 -7.06 15.81
C LYS A 137 -13.90 -7.01 15.89
N GLY A 138 -14.46 -6.01 16.56
CA GLY A 138 -15.90 -5.82 16.72
C GLY A 138 -16.64 -5.51 15.43
N ALA A 139 -15.98 -4.83 14.48
CA ALA A 139 -16.51 -4.55 13.15
C ALA A 139 -16.52 -5.79 12.23
N GLY A 140 -15.89 -6.89 12.63
CA GLY A 140 -15.75 -8.09 11.82
C GLY A 140 -14.76 -7.93 10.66
N VAL A 141 -13.84 -6.97 10.76
CA VAL A 141 -12.77 -6.77 9.79
C VAL A 141 -11.72 -7.87 9.98
N GLN A 142 -11.20 -8.39 8.86
CA GLN A 142 -10.30 -9.55 8.85
C GLN A 142 -8.87 -9.24 9.32
N GLY A 143 -8.45 -7.98 9.24
CA GLY A 143 -7.08 -7.56 9.53
C GLY A 143 -6.96 -6.12 10.01
N LEU A 144 -5.74 -5.77 10.41
CA LEU A 144 -5.38 -4.45 10.90
C LEU A 144 -3.94 -4.12 10.48
N GLN A 145 -3.76 -2.95 9.87
CA GLN A 145 -2.47 -2.27 9.86
C GLN A 145 -2.29 -1.53 11.18
N ASN A 146 -1.29 -1.91 11.98
CA ASN A 146 -0.91 -1.18 13.19
C ASN A 146 0.59 -1.33 13.51
N GLY A 147 1.03 -0.74 14.62
CA GLY A 147 2.44 -0.60 14.96
C GLY A 147 2.90 0.85 14.85
N ALA A 148 2.11 1.76 15.42
CA ALA A 148 2.18 3.23 15.32
C ALA A 148 1.98 3.83 13.92
N VAL A 149 2.38 3.14 12.85
CA VAL A 149 2.17 3.57 11.45
C VAL A 149 2.67 5.02 11.29
N SER A 150 1.90 5.93 10.69
CA SER A 150 2.29 7.33 10.48
C SER A 150 2.53 8.13 11.76
N CYS A 151 2.11 7.61 12.91
CA CYS A 151 2.32 8.23 14.21
C CYS A 151 3.57 7.71 14.94
N ILE A 152 4.44 6.92 14.27
CA ILE A 152 5.66 6.34 14.86
C ILE A 152 6.59 7.38 15.50
N GLY A 153 6.61 8.63 15.01
CA GLY A 153 7.33 9.73 15.65
C GLY A 153 6.85 10.01 17.08
N MET A 154 5.55 9.86 17.37
CA MET A 154 4.97 10.02 18.70
C MET A 154 5.39 8.88 19.62
N THR A 155 5.16 7.64 19.19
CA THR A 155 5.46 6.47 20.00
C THR A 155 6.96 6.32 20.21
N GLY A 156 7.76 6.52 19.15
CA GLY A 156 9.21 6.50 19.20
C GLY A 156 9.86 7.62 20.02
N ALA A 157 9.14 8.68 20.39
CA ALA A 157 9.67 9.77 21.21
C ALA A 157 9.72 9.45 22.71
N VAL A 158 8.95 8.47 23.18
CA VAL A 158 8.78 8.19 24.62
C VAL A 158 9.45 6.87 25.07
N PRO A 159 9.76 6.72 26.37
CA PRO A 159 10.35 5.50 26.91
C PRO A 159 9.50 4.26 26.59
N SER A 160 10.16 3.15 26.25
CA SER A 160 9.50 1.88 25.86
C SER A 160 8.56 2.01 24.65
N GLY A 161 8.62 3.09 23.88
CA GLY A 161 7.80 3.31 22.70
C GLY A 161 7.89 2.18 21.67
N ILE A 162 9.10 1.85 21.22
CA ILE A 162 9.32 0.78 20.24
C ILE A 162 8.86 -0.60 20.75
N ARG A 163 8.96 -0.83 22.07
CA ARG A 163 8.37 -2.03 22.68
C ARG A 163 6.84 -1.99 22.68
N ALA A 164 6.22 -0.82 22.81
CA ALA A 164 4.77 -0.67 22.71
C ALA A 164 4.28 -0.94 21.27
N VAL A 165 5.05 -0.52 20.26
CA VAL A 165 4.82 -0.86 18.85
C VAL A 165 4.80 -2.37 18.62
N LEU A 166 5.73 -3.12 19.20
CA LEU A 166 5.66 -4.58 19.14
C LEU A 166 4.44 -5.13 19.89
N ALA A 167 4.09 -4.54 21.04
CA ALA A 167 2.99 -5.00 21.87
C ALA A 167 1.63 -4.83 21.17
N GLU A 168 1.37 -3.73 20.45
CA GLU A 168 0.11 -3.57 19.70
C GLU A 168 -0.03 -4.53 18.53
N ASN A 169 1.07 -4.85 17.82
CA ASN A 169 1.06 -5.88 16.78
C ASN A 169 0.72 -7.25 17.39
N LEU A 170 1.30 -7.56 18.56
CA LEU A 170 1.00 -8.79 19.29
C LEU A 170 -0.46 -8.82 19.76
N ILE A 171 -1.02 -7.70 20.25
CA ILE A 171 -2.44 -7.60 20.64
C ILE A 171 -3.36 -7.90 19.47
N ALA A 172 -3.10 -7.34 18.30
CA ALA A 172 -3.88 -7.62 17.09
C ALA A 172 -3.78 -9.09 16.68
N SER A 173 -2.56 -9.65 16.65
CA SER A 173 -2.32 -11.05 16.29
C SER A 173 -3.01 -12.02 17.25
N MET A 174 -2.93 -11.78 18.56
CA MET A 174 -3.57 -12.64 19.57
C MET A 174 -5.10 -12.52 19.60
N LEU A 175 -5.65 -11.49 18.95
CA LEU A 175 -7.08 -11.36 18.67
C LEU A 175 -7.49 -11.99 17.33
N ASP A 176 -6.61 -12.77 16.69
CA ASP A 176 -6.90 -13.47 15.43
C ASP A 176 -7.34 -12.49 14.33
N LEU A 177 -6.52 -11.46 14.15
CA LEU A 177 -6.58 -10.52 13.03
C LEU A 177 -5.31 -10.71 12.20
N GLU A 178 -5.42 -10.60 10.87
CA GLU A 178 -4.25 -10.36 10.02
C GLU A 178 -3.55 -9.07 10.46
N VAL A 179 -2.22 -9.08 10.57
CA VAL A 179 -1.45 -7.92 11.02
C VAL A 179 -0.46 -7.46 9.95
N ALA A 180 -0.75 -6.29 9.37
CA ALA A 180 0.19 -5.55 8.55
C ALA A 180 0.98 -4.61 9.48
N SER A 181 2.21 -5.00 9.85
CA SER A 181 2.83 -4.56 11.11
C SER A 181 3.67 -3.27 11.03
N ALA A 182 3.19 -2.28 10.27
CA ALA A 182 3.84 -1.00 10.10
C ALA A 182 5.24 -1.16 9.46
N ASN A 183 6.30 -0.71 10.15
CA ASN A 183 7.66 -0.56 9.58
C ASN A 183 7.71 0.33 8.33
N ASP A 184 6.67 1.12 8.14
CA ASP A 184 6.27 1.80 6.92
C ASP A 184 6.55 3.30 6.95
N GLN A 185 7.08 3.81 8.06
CA GLN A 185 7.16 5.25 8.35
C GLN A 185 8.47 5.63 9.05
N THR A 186 9.05 6.77 8.65
CA THR A 186 10.29 7.30 9.25
C THR A 186 10.07 7.79 10.68
N PHE A 187 11.05 7.52 11.57
CA PHE A 187 11.04 8.07 12.94
C PHE A 187 12.44 8.40 13.48
N SER A 188 13.50 8.07 12.73
CA SER A 188 14.87 8.25 13.18
C SER A 188 15.82 8.52 12.02
N HIS A 189 16.81 9.36 12.28
CA HIS A 189 17.96 9.60 11.41
C HIS A 189 19.08 8.55 11.60
N SER A 190 18.90 7.57 12.49
CA SER A 190 19.92 6.57 12.80
C SER A 190 19.54 5.21 12.22
N ASP A 191 20.40 4.67 11.37
CA ASP A 191 20.23 3.32 10.79
C ASP A 191 20.12 2.24 11.87
N ILE A 192 20.92 2.36 12.93
CA ILE A 192 20.87 1.45 14.07
C ILE A 192 19.48 1.47 14.72
N ARG A 193 18.90 2.66 14.92
CA ARG A 193 17.62 2.82 15.62
C ARG A 193 16.45 2.31 14.79
N ARG A 194 16.42 2.63 13.49
CA ARG A 194 15.37 2.14 12.57
C ARG A 194 15.45 0.63 12.33
N THR A 195 16.66 0.07 12.27
CA THR A 195 16.88 -1.39 12.20
C THR A 195 16.38 -2.10 13.46
N ALA A 196 16.73 -1.60 14.64
CA ALA A 196 16.28 -2.19 15.90
C ALA A 196 14.74 -2.19 16.03
N ARG A 197 14.06 -1.16 15.51
CA ARG A 197 12.60 -1.12 15.43
C ARG A 197 12.06 -2.22 14.51
N THR A 198 12.60 -2.36 13.30
CA THR A 198 12.13 -3.36 12.32
C THR A 198 12.35 -4.79 12.73
N LEU A 199 13.49 -5.10 13.36
CA LEU A 199 13.79 -6.45 13.83
C LEU A 199 12.75 -6.98 14.83
N MET A 200 11.97 -6.10 15.48
CA MET A 200 10.89 -6.53 16.37
C MET A 200 9.80 -7.32 15.65
N GLN A 201 9.51 -7.01 14.38
CA GLN A 201 8.52 -7.73 13.55
C GLN A 201 9.19 -8.68 12.55
N MET A 202 10.36 -8.32 12.01
CA MET A 202 11.06 -9.16 11.02
C MET A 202 11.48 -10.50 11.62
N LEU A 203 12.04 -10.52 12.83
CA LEU A 203 12.54 -11.75 13.45
C LEU A 203 11.44 -12.80 13.72
N PRO A 204 10.30 -12.45 14.34
CA PRO A 204 9.21 -13.42 14.53
C PRO A 204 8.38 -13.68 13.27
N GLY A 205 8.37 -12.74 12.32
CA GLY A 205 7.42 -12.72 11.20
C GLY A 205 6.03 -12.24 11.63
N THR A 206 5.37 -11.51 10.73
CA THR A 206 3.95 -11.12 10.79
C THR A 206 3.33 -11.39 9.42
N ASP A 207 2.01 -11.22 9.26
CA ASP A 207 1.36 -11.40 7.95
C ASP A 207 1.98 -10.48 6.89
N PHE A 208 2.28 -9.23 7.27
CA PHE A 208 3.15 -8.34 6.50
C PHE A 208 4.15 -7.65 7.45
N ILE A 209 5.43 -8.07 7.39
CA ILE A 209 6.53 -7.50 8.20
C ILE A 209 6.58 -5.98 8.02
N PHE A 210 6.45 -5.56 6.77
CA PHE A 210 6.24 -4.19 6.38
C PHE A 210 4.85 -4.04 5.77
N SER A 211 4.05 -3.13 6.30
CA SER A 211 2.83 -2.68 5.65
C SER A 211 3.07 -1.52 4.69
N GLY A 212 4.34 -1.10 4.50
CA GLY A 212 4.69 -0.04 3.57
C GLY A 212 6.21 0.17 3.45
N TYR A 213 6.97 -0.89 3.14
CA TYR A 213 8.36 -0.73 2.74
C TYR A 213 8.40 0.17 1.49
N SER A 214 9.20 1.24 1.51
CA SER A 214 9.22 2.14 0.35
C SER A 214 9.97 1.49 -0.81
N ALA A 215 9.25 1.06 -1.84
CA ALA A 215 9.87 0.54 -3.07
C ALA A 215 10.47 1.64 -3.98
N VAL A 216 10.45 2.88 -3.51
CA VAL A 216 11.08 4.06 -4.10
C VAL A 216 12.02 4.67 -3.06
N PRO A 217 13.04 5.46 -3.46
CA PRO A 217 13.83 6.22 -2.49
C PRO A 217 12.94 7.15 -1.68
N ASN A 218 13.24 7.35 -0.40
CA ASN A 218 12.36 8.06 0.52
C ASN A 218 12.03 9.50 0.13
N TYR A 219 12.83 10.13 -0.75
CA TYR A 219 12.49 11.46 -1.28
C TYR A 219 11.25 11.47 -2.19
N ASP A 220 10.86 10.31 -2.73
CA ASP A 220 9.64 10.10 -3.52
C ASP A 220 8.50 9.46 -2.73
N ASN A 221 8.77 9.03 -1.49
CA ASN A 221 7.76 8.39 -0.68
C ASN A 221 6.73 9.44 -0.20
N MET A 222 5.54 9.38 -0.79
CA MET A 222 4.46 10.33 -0.52
C MET A 222 3.77 10.12 0.83
N PHE A 223 4.14 9.08 1.59
CA PHE A 223 3.79 8.92 3.00
C PHE A 223 4.84 9.54 3.93
N ALA A 224 5.61 10.53 3.46
CA ALA A 224 6.67 11.20 4.21
C ALA A 224 7.85 10.29 4.63
N GLY A 225 8.13 9.28 3.81
CA GLY A 225 9.25 8.36 4.02
C GLY A 225 8.88 7.13 4.85
N SER A 226 9.37 5.98 4.43
CA SER A 226 9.28 4.71 5.15
C SER A 226 10.51 4.42 6.01
N ASN A 227 10.38 3.50 6.96
CA ASN A 227 11.47 3.09 7.84
C ASN A 227 12.61 2.40 7.07
N PHE A 228 12.28 1.73 5.97
CA PHE A 228 13.21 1.19 4.97
C PHE A 228 12.75 1.60 3.57
N ASP A 229 13.71 1.85 2.69
CA ASP A 229 13.42 2.27 1.32
C ASP A 229 14.20 1.50 0.24
N ALA A 230 14.09 1.95 -1.01
CA ALA A 230 14.73 1.27 -2.13
C ALA A 230 16.26 1.19 -2.02
N GLU A 231 16.89 2.10 -1.26
CA GLU A 231 18.34 2.08 -1.05
C GLU A 231 18.75 1.02 -0.01
N ASP A 232 17.81 0.51 0.77
CA ASP A 232 18.04 -0.53 1.78
C ASP A 232 17.81 -1.97 1.27
N PHE A 233 17.45 -2.17 -0.01
CA PHE A 233 17.06 -3.50 -0.52
C PHE A 233 18.17 -4.55 -0.35
N ASP A 234 19.41 -4.17 -0.59
CA ASP A 234 20.56 -5.08 -0.48
C ASP A 234 20.83 -5.45 0.98
N ASP A 235 20.82 -4.48 1.89
CA ASP A 235 20.94 -4.71 3.33
C ASP A 235 19.82 -5.61 3.85
N TYR A 236 18.57 -5.40 3.41
CA TYR A 236 17.45 -6.23 3.81
C TYR A 236 17.61 -7.69 3.34
N ASN A 237 18.11 -7.91 2.12
CA ASN A 237 18.44 -9.25 1.62
C ASN A 237 19.60 -9.90 2.39
N ILE A 238 20.61 -9.13 2.78
CA ILE A 238 21.72 -9.61 3.60
C ILE A 238 21.25 -9.99 5.01
N LEU A 239 20.36 -9.20 5.63
CA LEU A 239 19.79 -9.52 6.95
C LEU A 239 19.00 -10.85 6.92
N GLN A 240 18.19 -11.07 5.88
CA GLN A 240 17.47 -12.33 5.70
C GLN A 240 18.44 -13.52 5.64
N ARG A 241 19.51 -13.39 4.83
CA ARG A 241 20.56 -14.40 4.70
C ARG A 241 21.30 -14.66 6.01
N ASP A 242 21.70 -13.62 6.72
CA ASP A 242 22.57 -13.71 7.90
C ASP A 242 21.83 -14.32 9.10
N LEU A 243 20.54 -14.00 9.23
CA LEU A 243 19.71 -14.46 10.35
C LEU A 243 18.93 -15.74 10.04
N MET A 244 18.95 -16.21 8.79
CA MET A 244 18.11 -17.29 8.30
C MET A 244 16.62 -17.01 8.56
N VAL A 245 16.20 -15.78 8.27
CA VAL A 245 14.83 -15.29 8.45
C VAL A 245 14.26 -14.95 7.08
N ASP A 246 13.07 -15.47 6.77
CA ASP A 246 12.32 -15.05 5.59
C ASP A 246 11.68 -13.68 5.86
N GLY A 247 12.22 -12.65 5.23
CA GLY A 247 11.74 -11.28 5.31
C GLY A 247 10.73 -10.92 4.22
N GLY A 248 10.35 -11.88 3.37
CA GLY A 248 9.39 -11.72 2.28
C GLY A 248 9.94 -11.12 0.98
N LEU A 249 11.24 -10.81 0.92
CA LEU A 249 11.90 -10.23 -0.25
C LEU A 249 13.04 -11.11 -0.76
N ARG A 250 13.42 -10.91 -2.01
CA ARG A 250 14.51 -11.65 -2.65
C ARG A 250 15.44 -10.73 -3.44
N PRO A 251 16.71 -11.12 -3.62
CA PRO A 251 17.60 -10.43 -4.53
C PRO A 251 17.09 -10.57 -5.97
N VAL A 252 17.30 -9.51 -6.75
CA VAL A 252 16.99 -9.45 -8.19
C VAL A 252 18.20 -8.94 -8.95
N SER A 253 18.37 -9.37 -10.18
CA SER A 253 19.36 -8.86 -11.12
C SER A 253 18.93 -7.51 -11.69
N GLU A 254 19.92 -6.71 -12.10
CA GLU A 254 19.65 -5.44 -12.78
C GLU A 254 18.97 -5.67 -14.15
N GLU A 255 19.38 -6.71 -14.89
CA GLU A 255 18.84 -7.03 -16.21
C GLU A 255 17.33 -7.35 -16.16
N GLU A 256 16.90 -8.20 -15.21
CA GLU A 256 15.49 -8.52 -15.07
C GLU A 256 14.67 -7.30 -14.58
N THR A 257 15.27 -6.47 -13.74
CA THR A 257 14.67 -5.24 -13.23
C THR A 257 14.43 -4.23 -14.36
N ILE A 258 15.45 -3.96 -15.17
CA ILE A 258 15.33 -3.11 -16.37
C ILE A 258 14.24 -3.65 -17.30
N ALA A 259 14.25 -4.95 -17.58
CA ALA A 259 13.28 -5.56 -18.49
C ALA A 259 11.84 -5.41 -17.98
N ILE A 260 11.59 -5.64 -16.69
CA ILE A 260 10.24 -5.59 -16.12
C ILE A 260 9.73 -4.17 -15.97
N ARG A 261 10.60 -3.22 -15.57
CA ARG A 261 10.29 -1.78 -15.52
C ARG A 261 9.90 -1.27 -16.90
N ASN A 262 10.67 -1.63 -17.92
CA ASN A 262 10.39 -1.25 -19.31
C ASN A 262 9.04 -1.80 -19.81
N LYS A 263 8.76 -3.09 -19.55
CA LYS A 263 7.49 -3.72 -19.90
C LYS A 263 6.32 -2.97 -19.27
N ALA A 264 6.40 -2.67 -17.98
CA ALA A 264 5.34 -1.96 -17.26
C ALA A 264 5.14 -0.53 -17.76
N ALA A 265 6.23 0.19 -18.03
CA ALA A 265 6.17 1.51 -18.65
C ALA A 265 5.46 1.47 -20.02
N ARG A 266 5.82 0.52 -20.89
CA ARG A 266 5.16 0.35 -22.19
C ARG A 266 3.69 -0.08 -22.06
N ALA A 267 3.35 -0.91 -21.09
CA ALA A 267 1.97 -1.33 -20.82
C ALA A 267 1.10 -0.12 -20.43
N VAL A 268 1.59 0.73 -19.52
CA VAL A 268 0.86 1.97 -19.15
C VAL A 268 0.81 2.96 -20.30
N GLN A 269 1.89 3.10 -21.09
CA GLN A 269 1.87 3.91 -22.31
C GLN A 269 0.75 3.46 -23.27
N ALA A 270 0.59 2.15 -23.46
CA ALA A 270 -0.48 1.58 -24.29
C ALA A 270 -1.87 1.86 -23.73
N VAL A 271 -2.07 1.72 -22.41
CA VAL A 271 -3.33 2.05 -21.74
C VAL A 271 -3.67 3.53 -21.91
N PHE A 272 -2.71 4.43 -21.72
CA PHE A 272 -2.92 5.87 -21.89
C PHE A 272 -3.32 6.21 -23.31
N ARG A 273 -2.63 5.62 -24.31
CA ARG A 273 -2.95 5.81 -25.72
C ARG A 273 -4.37 5.34 -26.05
N GLU A 274 -4.75 4.12 -25.63
CA GLU A 274 -6.06 3.55 -25.94
C GLU A 274 -7.21 4.33 -25.28
N LEU A 275 -7.04 4.73 -24.02
CA LEU A 275 -8.07 5.45 -23.28
C LEU A 275 -8.15 6.96 -23.63
N GLY A 276 -7.33 7.41 -24.59
CA GLY A 276 -7.25 8.81 -25.02
C GLY A 276 -6.80 9.75 -23.90
N LEU A 277 -5.86 9.28 -23.07
CA LEU A 277 -5.25 10.05 -21.99
C LEU A 277 -4.02 10.83 -22.52
N PRO A 278 -3.48 11.80 -21.76
CA PRO A 278 -2.37 12.64 -22.21
C PRO A 278 -1.16 11.80 -22.57
N ALA A 279 -0.51 12.13 -23.68
CA ALA A 279 0.49 11.27 -24.28
C ALA A 279 1.62 10.92 -23.28
N VAL A 280 2.05 9.67 -23.36
CA VAL A 280 3.26 9.17 -22.70
C VAL A 280 4.30 8.93 -23.79
N THR A 281 5.42 9.64 -23.71
CA THR A 281 6.47 9.57 -24.72
C THR A 281 7.41 8.39 -24.51
N ASP A 282 8.14 8.00 -25.55
CA ASP A 282 9.19 6.98 -25.45
C ASP A 282 10.37 7.45 -24.57
N GLU A 283 10.56 8.77 -24.44
CA GLU A 283 11.51 9.37 -23.50
C GLU A 283 11.09 9.05 -22.07
N GLU A 284 9.82 9.25 -21.71
CA GLU A 284 9.30 8.91 -20.38
C GLU A 284 9.36 7.41 -20.09
N VAL A 285 9.12 6.56 -21.10
CA VAL A 285 9.28 5.10 -20.98
C VAL A 285 10.74 4.74 -20.70
N THR A 286 11.66 5.34 -21.43
CA THR A 286 13.10 5.11 -21.26
C THR A 286 13.57 5.60 -19.91
N ALA A 287 13.16 6.80 -19.48
CA ALA A 287 13.50 7.33 -18.17
C ALA A 287 12.98 6.42 -17.05
N ALA A 288 11.70 6.04 -17.07
CA ALA A 288 11.13 5.14 -16.07
C ALA A 288 11.83 3.78 -16.00
N THR A 289 12.38 3.31 -17.12
CA THR A 289 13.11 2.03 -17.19
C THR A 289 14.37 2.04 -16.33
N TYR A 290 15.09 3.17 -16.29
CA TYR A 290 16.40 3.29 -15.63
C TYR A 290 16.43 4.24 -14.42
N ALA A 291 15.32 4.92 -14.14
CA ALA A 291 15.20 5.86 -13.03
C ALA A 291 15.38 5.17 -11.68
N HIS A 292 16.09 5.84 -10.77
CA HIS A 292 16.04 5.55 -9.34
C HIS A 292 14.80 6.20 -8.71
N GLY A 293 14.45 7.40 -9.17
CA GLY A 293 13.20 8.05 -8.78
C GLY A 293 12.85 9.25 -9.66
N SER A 294 12.00 10.14 -9.14
CA SER A 294 11.35 11.21 -9.90
C SER A 294 12.31 12.27 -10.41
N LYS A 295 13.51 12.36 -9.82
CA LYS A 295 14.60 13.23 -10.29
C LYS A 295 15.11 12.83 -11.68
N ASP A 296 14.93 11.56 -12.05
CA ASP A 296 15.33 11.01 -13.33
C ASP A 296 14.17 10.99 -14.35
N MET A 297 12.99 11.49 -13.96
CA MET A 297 11.79 11.48 -14.79
C MET A 297 11.58 12.83 -15.48
N PRO A 298 11.22 12.84 -16.78
CA PRO A 298 10.79 14.05 -17.47
C PRO A 298 9.55 14.64 -16.78
N PRO A 299 9.46 15.97 -16.65
CA PRO A 299 8.28 16.62 -16.08
C PRO A 299 7.08 16.43 -17.00
N ARG A 300 5.91 16.11 -16.40
CA ARG A 300 4.63 16.03 -17.12
C ARG A 300 3.81 17.32 -16.98
N ASN A 301 2.92 17.55 -17.93
CA ASN A 301 1.95 18.63 -17.85
C ASN A 301 0.84 18.28 -16.85
N VAL A 302 1.07 18.67 -15.60
CA VAL A 302 0.14 18.35 -14.49
C VAL A 302 -1.28 18.82 -14.77
N VAL A 303 -1.48 20.00 -15.35
CA VAL A 303 -2.82 20.54 -15.58
C VAL A 303 -3.60 19.68 -16.59
N GLU A 304 -2.93 19.23 -17.64
CA GLU A 304 -3.50 18.36 -18.66
C GLU A 304 -3.84 16.97 -18.11
N ASP A 305 -2.94 16.40 -17.30
CA ASP A 305 -3.20 15.14 -16.61
C ASP A 305 -4.41 15.25 -15.68
N LEU A 306 -4.51 16.32 -14.89
CA LEU A 306 -5.66 16.51 -13.99
C LEU A 306 -6.98 16.68 -14.75
N GLY A 307 -6.98 17.40 -15.88
CA GLY A 307 -8.15 17.52 -16.75
C GLY A 307 -8.56 16.16 -17.33
N ALA A 308 -7.58 15.35 -17.74
CA ALA A 308 -7.85 14.01 -18.27
C ALA A 308 -8.33 13.03 -17.21
N VAL A 309 -7.84 13.11 -15.97
CA VAL A 309 -8.39 12.30 -14.86
C VAL A 309 -9.86 12.62 -14.65
N GLU A 310 -10.22 13.90 -14.59
CA GLU A 310 -11.61 14.31 -14.37
C GLU A 310 -12.53 13.78 -15.49
N GLU A 311 -12.12 13.92 -16.75
CA GLU A 311 -12.85 13.39 -17.90
C GLU A 311 -12.89 11.84 -17.90
N MET A 312 -11.79 11.17 -17.53
CA MET A 312 -11.75 9.71 -17.37
C MET A 312 -12.78 9.24 -16.34
N MET A 313 -12.88 9.94 -15.20
CA MET A 313 -13.84 9.61 -14.15
C MET A 313 -15.28 9.90 -14.59
N LYS A 314 -15.56 10.98 -15.33
CA LYS A 314 -16.89 11.27 -15.92
C LYS A 314 -17.33 10.24 -16.95
N ARG A 315 -16.39 9.70 -17.73
CA ARG A 315 -16.64 8.59 -18.68
C ARG A 315 -16.93 7.25 -18.00
N ASN A 316 -16.88 7.19 -16.66
CA ASN A 316 -17.06 5.97 -15.88
C ASN A 316 -16.12 4.83 -16.30
N ILE A 317 -14.86 5.17 -16.62
CA ILE A 317 -13.84 4.17 -16.90
C ILE A 317 -13.66 3.26 -15.69
N THR A 318 -13.50 1.96 -15.97
CA THR A 318 -13.35 0.90 -14.99
C THR A 318 -12.11 0.05 -15.23
N GLY A 319 -11.80 -0.86 -14.30
CA GLY A 319 -10.74 -1.85 -14.48
C GLY A 319 -10.92 -2.73 -15.74
N LEU A 320 -12.15 -2.96 -16.19
CA LEU A 320 -12.39 -3.72 -17.43
C LEU A 320 -11.97 -2.94 -18.68
N ASP A 321 -12.01 -1.61 -18.65
CA ASP A 321 -11.53 -0.79 -19.77
C ASP A 321 -10.00 -0.80 -19.84
N ILE A 322 -9.32 -0.89 -18.68
CA ILE A 322 -7.87 -1.14 -18.62
C ILE A 322 -7.53 -2.51 -19.22
N VAL A 323 -8.27 -3.56 -18.86
CA VAL A 323 -8.08 -4.92 -19.42
C VAL A 323 -8.21 -4.90 -20.95
N LYS A 324 -9.28 -4.28 -21.47
CA LYS A 324 -9.46 -4.15 -22.92
C LYS A 324 -8.30 -3.38 -23.57
N ALA A 325 -7.88 -2.28 -22.94
CA ALA A 325 -6.82 -1.44 -23.46
C ALA A 325 -5.48 -2.16 -23.59
N LEU A 326 -5.14 -3.00 -22.61
CA LEU A 326 -3.96 -3.84 -22.66
C LEU A 326 -4.07 -4.92 -23.76
N SER A 327 -5.19 -5.62 -23.83
CA SER A 327 -5.38 -6.72 -24.78
C SER A 327 -5.30 -6.25 -26.24
N VAL A 328 -5.98 -5.16 -26.61
CA VAL A 328 -5.93 -4.64 -27.99
C VAL A 328 -4.57 -4.08 -28.40
N ASN A 329 -3.69 -3.80 -27.43
CA ASN A 329 -2.33 -3.31 -27.64
C ASN A 329 -1.24 -4.39 -27.44
N GLY A 330 -1.61 -5.68 -27.39
CA GLY A 330 -0.67 -6.80 -27.36
C GLY A 330 -0.08 -7.13 -25.98
N PHE A 331 -0.67 -6.62 -24.90
CA PHE A 331 -0.35 -6.96 -23.51
C PHE A 331 -1.38 -7.93 -22.92
N ASP A 332 -1.70 -9.00 -23.66
CA ASP A 332 -2.73 -9.98 -23.27
C ASP A 332 -2.42 -10.65 -21.92
N ASP A 333 -1.14 -10.88 -21.64
CA ASP A 333 -0.70 -11.44 -20.37
C ASP A 333 -1.00 -10.51 -19.19
N VAL A 334 -0.72 -9.22 -19.31
CA VAL A 334 -1.04 -8.21 -18.27
C VAL A 334 -2.55 -7.99 -18.17
N ALA A 335 -3.26 -8.02 -19.31
CA ALA A 335 -4.72 -7.94 -19.35
C ALA A 335 -5.38 -9.10 -18.58
N ASP A 336 -4.90 -10.33 -18.81
CA ASP A 336 -5.37 -11.53 -18.11
C ASP A 336 -5.07 -11.46 -16.62
N ASN A 337 -3.90 -10.94 -16.23
CA ASN A 337 -3.54 -10.77 -14.82
C ASN A 337 -4.51 -9.81 -14.11
N ILE A 338 -4.77 -8.63 -14.68
CA ILE A 338 -5.71 -7.66 -14.09
C ILE A 338 -7.13 -8.25 -14.05
N LEU A 339 -7.56 -8.95 -15.11
CA LEU A 339 -8.85 -9.62 -15.12
C LEU A 339 -8.94 -10.66 -14.00
N ASN A 340 -7.88 -11.43 -13.76
CA ASN A 340 -7.81 -12.39 -12.67
C ASN A 340 -7.84 -11.73 -11.27
N MET A 341 -7.27 -10.54 -11.11
CA MET A 341 -7.41 -9.74 -9.89
C MET A 341 -8.86 -9.29 -9.68
N LEU A 342 -9.52 -8.78 -10.72
CA LEU A 342 -10.93 -8.40 -10.65
C LEU A 342 -11.84 -9.61 -10.34
N ARG A 343 -11.50 -10.80 -10.87
CA ARG A 343 -12.23 -12.04 -10.59
C ARG A 343 -12.16 -12.48 -9.13
N GLN A 344 -11.14 -12.07 -8.37
CA GLN A 344 -11.08 -12.39 -6.94
C GLN A 344 -12.33 -11.89 -6.20
N ARG A 345 -12.86 -10.75 -6.63
CA ARG A 345 -14.09 -10.13 -6.09
C ARG A 345 -15.33 -10.99 -6.24
N VAL A 346 -15.37 -11.86 -7.24
CA VAL A 346 -16.48 -12.79 -7.47
C VAL A 346 -16.42 -13.97 -6.50
N THR A 347 -15.21 -14.42 -6.17
CA THR A 347 -15.00 -15.61 -5.33
C THR A 347 -15.03 -15.30 -3.82
N GLY A 348 -14.68 -14.07 -3.45
CA GLY A 348 -14.57 -13.64 -2.05
C GLY A 348 -13.47 -14.35 -1.24
N ILE A 349 -12.58 -15.13 -1.88
CA ILE A 349 -11.53 -15.87 -1.18
C ILE A 349 -10.53 -14.93 -0.51
N ILE A 350 -10.17 -13.83 -1.18
CA ILE A 350 -9.22 -12.82 -0.69
C ILE A 350 -9.72 -12.03 0.53
N CYS A 351 -11.03 -12.09 0.83
CA CYS A 351 -11.63 -11.40 1.98
C CYS A 351 -11.48 -12.21 3.28
N LYS A 352 -10.94 -13.43 3.23
CA LYS A 352 -10.70 -14.24 4.43
C LYS A 352 -9.35 -13.84 5.04
N PRO A 353 -9.21 -13.90 6.39
CA PRO A 353 -7.91 -13.78 7.01
C PRO A 353 -6.98 -14.86 6.44
N PRO A 354 -5.66 -14.59 6.32
CA PRO A 354 -4.69 -15.58 5.91
C PRO A 354 -4.82 -16.76 6.88
N ARG A 355 -5.34 -17.88 6.38
CA ARG A 355 -5.30 -19.11 7.16
C ARG A 355 -3.84 -19.47 7.22
N SER A 356 -3.29 -19.55 8.42
CA SER A 356 -2.01 -20.19 8.65
C SER A 356 -2.04 -21.54 7.93
N SER A 357 -1.35 -21.61 6.79
CA SER A 357 -0.80 -22.88 6.36
C SER A 357 0.14 -23.24 7.50
N THR A 358 -0.34 -24.12 8.38
CA THR A 358 0.43 -24.76 9.43
C THR A 358 1.84 -25.06 8.90
N VAL A 359 2.84 -24.29 9.34
CA VAL A 359 4.24 -24.65 9.21
C VAL A 359 4.68 -25.02 10.62
N ILE A 360 4.87 -26.33 10.81
CA ILE A 360 5.58 -26.94 11.93
C ILE A 360 7.07 -26.68 11.72
#